data_AF-X1IA55-F1
#
_entry.id   AF-X1IA55-F1
#
_cell.length_a   1.000
_cell.length_b   1.000
_cell.length_c   1.000
_cell.angle_alpha   90.00
_cell.angle_beta   90.00
_cell.angle_gamma   90.00
#
_symmetry.space_group_name_H-M   'P 1'
#
loop_
_entity.id
_entity.type
_entity.pdbx_description
1 polymer ?
#
loop_
_entity_poly.entity_id
_entity_poly.type
_entity_poly.pdbx_seq_one_letter_code
_entity_poly.pdbx_strand_id
1 'polypeptide(L)'
;MILAAEKIDDAQTINLGTNERIRVFDAARTVVDYVREKYYPDYEPEFKFLRDMPTGPLNRTTNYSLATEILGWEPKIKFQDGVERVTDWYFENKNIEKVKKIFEKKLLTEKL
;
A
#
# COMPACT_ATOMS: atom_id res chain seq x y z
N MET A 1 18.13 8.62 -3.20
CA MET A 1 18.17 10.08 -3.00
C MET A 1 19.38 10.74 -3.69
N ILE A 2 20.18 9.99 -4.47
CA ILE A 2 21.34 10.53 -5.18
C ILE A 2 20.97 10.98 -6.61
N LEU A 3 20.28 10.14 -7.39
CA LEU A 3 20.02 10.39 -8.81
C LEU A 3 19.26 11.70 -9.13
N ALA A 4 18.22 12.03 -8.36
CA ALA A 4 17.48 13.28 -8.57
C ALA A 4 18.34 14.52 -8.27
N ALA A 5 19.14 14.47 -7.20
CA ALA A 5 20.04 15.56 -6.83
C ALA A 5 21.22 15.72 -7.81
N GLU A 6 21.61 14.66 -8.52
CA GLU A 6 22.65 14.69 -9.55
C GLU A 6 22.16 15.21 -10.91
N LYS A 7 20.87 15.02 -11.22
CA LYS A 7 20.31 15.27 -12.55
C LYS A 7 19.36 16.48 -12.61
N ILE A 8 18.94 17.01 -11.47
CA ILE A 8 18.02 18.15 -11.38
C ILE A 8 18.71 19.26 -10.59
N ASP A 9 19.14 20.31 -11.29
CA ASP A 9 19.83 21.49 -10.74
C ASP A 9 19.07 22.81 -10.98
N ASP A 10 17.98 22.76 -11.74
CA ASP A 10 17.13 23.89 -12.13
C ASP A 10 15.88 24.04 -11.26
N ALA A 11 15.83 23.31 -10.14
CA ALA A 11 14.69 23.23 -9.22
C ALA A 11 13.37 22.73 -9.87
N GLN A 12 13.42 22.08 -11.03
CA GLN A 12 12.22 21.48 -11.61
C GLN A 12 11.67 20.36 -10.72
N THR A 13 10.35 20.24 -10.67
CA THR A 13 9.69 19.17 -9.93
C THR A 13 9.41 17.97 -10.82
N ILE A 14 9.65 16.77 -10.30
CA ILE A 14 9.21 15.52 -10.93
C ILE A 14 8.23 14.79 -10.03
N ASN A 15 7.35 14.01 -10.65
CA ASN A 15 6.41 13.15 -9.97
C ASN A 15 6.99 11.73 -9.83
N LEU A 16 6.90 11.16 -8.63
CA LEU A 16 7.26 9.77 -8.36
C LEU A 16 6.04 9.03 -7.83
N GLY A 17 5.70 7.92 -8.47
CA GLY A 17 4.57 7.08 -8.11
C GLY A 17 4.24 6.11 -9.22
N THR A 18 3.10 5.44 -9.09
CA THR A 18 2.58 4.54 -10.11
C THR A 18 1.39 5.18 -10.83
N ASN A 19 1.16 4.73 -12.06
CA ASN A 19 -0.07 5.00 -12.83
C ASN A 19 -1.13 3.90 -12.60
N GLU A 20 -0.83 2.90 -11.77
CA GLU A 20 -1.76 1.83 -11.38
C GLU A 20 -2.95 2.43 -10.61
N ARG A 21 -4.16 2.21 -11.14
CA ARG A 21 -5.42 2.60 -10.50
C ARG A 21 -5.93 1.46 -9.65
N ILE A 22 -6.01 1.68 -8.35
CA ILE A 22 -6.35 0.62 -7.39
C ILE A 22 -7.45 1.15 -6.48
N ARG A 23 -8.55 0.41 -6.42
CA ARG A 23 -9.63 0.70 -5.47
C ARG A 23 -9.21 0.20 -4.09
N VAL A 24 -9.57 0.93 -3.03
CA VAL A 24 -9.30 0.53 -1.63
C VAL A 24 -9.76 -0.90 -1.36
N PHE A 25 -10.92 -1.28 -1.88
CA PHE A 25 -11.44 -2.63 -1.74
C PHE A 25 -10.57 -3.69 -2.43
N ASP A 26 -10.08 -3.43 -3.64
CA ASP A 26 -9.20 -4.38 -4.33
C ASP A 26 -7.87 -4.52 -3.58
N ALA A 27 -7.31 -3.43 -3.06
CA ALA A 27 -6.11 -3.47 -2.21
C ALA A 27 -6.31 -4.33 -0.96
N ALA A 28 -7.42 -4.12 -0.24
CA ALA A 28 -7.75 -4.91 0.95
C ALA A 28 -7.98 -6.39 0.61
N ARG A 29 -8.66 -6.67 -0.51
CA ARG A 29 -8.89 -8.04 -0.99
C ARG A 29 -7.59 -8.73 -1.38
N THR A 30 -6.68 -8.05 -2.10
CA THR A 30 -5.36 -8.61 -2.45
C THR A 30 -4.56 -9.05 -1.21
N VAL A 31 -4.61 -8.25 -0.12
CA VAL A 31 -3.99 -8.66 1.15
C VAL A 31 -4.65 -9.92 1.71
N VAL A 32 -5.99 -9.97 1.76
CA VAL A 32 -6.72 -11.12 2.30
C VAL A 32 -6.45 -12.38 1.47
N ASP A 33 -6.53 -12.29 0.13
CA ASP A 33 -6.29 -13.41 -0.77
C ASP A 33 -4.88 -13.98 -0.57
N TYR A 34 -3.86 -13.12 -0.48
CA TYR A 34 -2.48 -13.57 -0.25
C TYR A 34 -2.28 -14.18 1.15
N VAL A 35 -2.86 -13.58 2.18
CA VAL A 35 -2.83 -14.12 3.55
C VAL A 35 -3.48 -15.49 3.60
N ARG A 36 -4.58 -15.69 2.88
CA ARG A 36 -5.26 -16.98 2.80
C ARG A 36 -4.41 -18.02 2.10
N GLU A 37 -3.90 -17.67 0.93
CA GLU A 37 -3.08 -18.58 0.12
C GLU A 37 -1.87 -19.09 0.90
N LYS A 38 -1.22 -18.23 1.69
CA LYS A 38 0.09 -18.53 2.28
C LYS A 38 0.08 -18.84 3.78
N TYR A 39 -0.76 -18.16 4.57
CA TYR A 39 -0.66 -18.17 6.03
C TYR A 39 -1.88 -18.79 6.73
N TYR A 40 -3.09 -18.49 6.26
CA TYR A 40 -4.34 -18.90 6.90
C TYR A 40 -5.41 -19.29 5.86
N PRO A 41 -5.36 -20.50 5.28
CA PRO A 41 -6.27 -20.94 4.21
C PRO A 41 -7.77 -20.81 4.56
N ASP A 42 -8.10 -21.04 5.83
CA ASP A 42 -9.47 -21.00 6.34
C ASP A 42 -9.94 -19.59 6.78
N TYR A 43 -9.10 -18.57 6.63
CA TYR A 43 -9.44 -17.20 7.01
C TYR A 43 -10.37 -16.54 5.98
N GLU A 44 -11.64 -16.34 6.35
CA GLU A 44 -12.65 -15.71 5.49
C GLU A 44 -13.30 -14.52 6.20
N PRO A 45 -12.69 -13.32 6.15
CA PRO A 45 -13.24 -12.14 6.79
C PRO A 45 -14.44 -11.57 6.01
N GLU A 46 -15.39 -10.99 6.75
CA GLU A 46 -16.45 -10.17 6.16
C GLU A 46 -15.92 -8.76 5.85
N PHE A 47 -16.12 -8.28 4.62
CA PHE A 47 -15.84 -6.89 4.25
C PHE A 47 -17.06 -6.00 4.50
N LYS A 48 -16.95 -5.09 5.47
CA LYS A 48 -18.00 -4.10 5.78
C LYS A 48 -17.72 -2.76 5.09
N PHE A 49 -18.67 -2.30 4.27
CA PHE A 49 -18.59 -1.02 3.59
C PHE A 49 -19.30 0.07 4.40
N LEU A 50 -18.53 0.92 5.07
CA LEU A 50 -19.04 2.06 5.84
C LEU A 50 -19.29 3.25 4.90
N ARG A 51 -20.46 3.28 4.24
CA ARG A 51 -20.79 4.27 3.20
C ARG A 51 -21.12 5.66 3.74
N ASP A 52 -21.50 5.76 5.00
CA ASP A 52 -21.86 7.01 5.67
C ASP A 52 -20.64 7.78 6.21
N MET A 53 -19.46 7.18 6.11
CA MET A 53 -18.21 7.81 6.57
C MET A 53 -17.70 8.84 5.57
N PRO A 54 -16.99 9.90 6.04
CA PRO A 54 -16.33 10.85 5.18
C PRO A 54 -15.38 10.15 4.21
N THR A 55 -15.50 10.47 2.92
CA THR A 55 -14.63 9.93 1.89
C THR A 55 -13.53 10.93 1.51
N GLY A 56 -12.32 10.43 1.33
CA GLY A 56 -11.22 11.21 0.76
C GLY A 56 -11.37 11.39 -0.76
N PRO A 57 -10.36 11.97 -1.43
CA PRO A 57 -10.34 12.09 -2.88
C PRO A 57 -10.55 10.73 -3.57
N LEU A 58 -11.46 10.69 -4.55
CA LEU A 58 -11.89 9.45 -5.19
C LEU A 58 -10.78 8.71 -5.93
N ASN A 59 -9.77 9.43 -6.40
CA ASN A 59 -8.67 8.84 -7.15
C ASN A 59 -7.38 9.64 -6.95
N ARG A 60 -6.27 8.93 -6.72
CA ARG A 60 -4.92 9.47 -6.76
C ARG A 60 -4.08 8.55 -7.63
N THR A 61 -3.63 9.09 -8.76
CA THR A 61 -2.72 8.42 -9.70
C THR A 61 -1.63 9.38 -10.08
N THR A 62 -0.44 8.85 -10.35
CA THR A 62 0.72 9.67 -10.67
C THR A 62 1.12 9.46 -12.12
N ASN A 63 1.32 10.55 -12.87
CA ASN A 63 2.03 10.50 -14.15
C ASN A 63 3.52 10.74 -13.87
N TYR A 64 4.35 9.75 -14.14
CA TYR A 64 5.80 9.78 -13.93
C TYR A 64 6.62 9.94 -15.22
N SER A 65 6.01 10.29 -16.37
CA SER A 65 6.72 10.41 -17.66
C SER A 65 7.95 11.32 -17.59
N LEU A 66 7.88 12.42 -16.84
CA LEU A 66 9.01 13.34 -16.68
C LEU A 66 10.16 12.70 -15.87
N ALA A 67 9.85 11.85 -14.88
CA ALA A 67 10.87 11.10 -14.16
C ALA A 67 11.53 10.03 -15.05
N THR A 68 10.77 9.41 -15.96
CA THR A 68 11.33 8.52 -16.99
C THR A 68 12.29 9.27 -17.89
N GLU A 69 11.89 10.44 -18.40
CA GLU A 69 12.69 11.22 -19.35
C GLU A 69 14.00 11.72 -18.74
N ILE A 70 13.94 12.32 -17.55
CA ILE A 70 15.11 13.00 -16.93
C ILE A 70 16.00 11.99 -16.21
N LEU A 71 15.41 11.01 -15.53
CA LEU A 71 16.15 10.10 -14.64
C LEU A 71 16.24 8.67 -15.18
N GLY A 72 15.53 8.32 -16.25
CA GLY A 72 15.33 6.92 -16.62
C GLY A 72 14.60 6.12 -15.53
N TRP A 73 13.86 6.82 -14.64
CA TRP A 73 13.20 6.20 -13.50
C TRP A 73 11.80 5.72 -13.87
N GLU A 74 11.48 4.50 -13.47
CA GLU A 74 10.14 3.92 -13.54
C GLU A 74 9.88 3.04 -12.32
N PRO A 75 8.62 2.89 -11.87
CA PRO A 75 8.28 1.93 -10.83
C PRO A 75 8.62 0.51 -11.31
N LYS A 76 9.44 -0.20 -10.52
CA LYS A 76 9.93 -1.55 -10.88
C LYS A 76 9.06 -2.68 -10.35
N ILE A 77 8.21 -2.38 -9.36
CA ILE A 77 7.42 -3.35 -8.62
C ILE A 77 5.96 -3.01 -8.83
N LYS A 78 5.17 -3.99 -9.30
CA LYS A 78 3.72 -3.83 -9.41
C LYS A 78 3.10 -3.81 -8.02
N PHE A 79 1.92 -3.22 -7.90
CA PHE A 79 1.25 -3.16 -6.60
C PHE A 79 1.06 -4.53 -5.95
N GLN A 80 0.60 -5.53 -6.71
CA GLN A 80 0.40 -6.88 -6.20
C GLN A 80 1.70 -7.47 -5.63
N ASP A 81 2.77 -7.47 -6.41
CA ASP A 81 4.10 -7.93 -5.97
C ASP A 81 4.57 -7.20 -4.69
N GLY A 82 4.26 -5.89 -4.59
CA GLY A 82 4.56 -5.08 -3.43
C GLY A 82 3.78 -5.50 -2.18
N VAL A 83 2.47 -5.76 -2.33
CA VAL A 83 1.60 -6.24 -1.25
C VAL A 83 2.07 -7.59 -0.73
N GLU A 84 2.40 -8.52 -1.62
CA GLU A 84 2.91 -9.85 -1.25
C GLU A 84 4.19 -9.72 -0.40
N ARG A 85 5.16 -8.95 -0.88
CA ARG A 85 6.44 -8.70 -0.17
C ARG A 85 6.25 -8.05 1.19
N VAL A 86 5.38 -7.04 1.30
CA VAL A 86 5.12 -6.35 2.57
C VAL A 86 4.39 -7.26 3.54
N THR A 87 3.47 -8.09 3.04
CA THR A 87 2.75 -9.07 3.86
C THR A 87 3.73 -10.08 4.44
N ASP A 88 4.60 -10.65 3.60
CA ASP A 88 5.67 -11.55 4.03
C ASP A 88 6.56 -10.94 5.10
N TRP A 89 7.08 -9.74 4.81
CA TRP A 89 7.92 -9.00 5.73
C TRP A 89 7.20 -8.78 7.07
N TYR A 90 5.89 -8.50 7.07
CA TYR A 90 5.12 -8.30 8.29
C TYR A 90 5.05 -9.57 9.14
N PHE A 91 4.77 -10.73 8.53
CA PHE A 91 4.75 -12.02 9.24
C PHE A 91 6.13 -12.42 9.77
N GLU A 92 7.19 -12.13 9.02
CA GLU A 92 8.57 -12.44 9.42
C GLU A 92 9.05 -11.55 10.59
N ASN A 93 8.63 -10.30 10.63
CA ASN A 93 9.23 -9.29 11.51
C ASN A 93 8.34 -8.87 12.69
N LYS A 94 7.05 -9.25 12.70
CA LYS A 94 6.11 -8.89 13.78
C LYS A 94 5.74 -10.11 14.61
N ASN A 95 5.76 -9.93 15.93
CA ASN A 95 5.28 -10.94 16.86
C ASN A 95 3.77 -10.80 17.05
N ILE A 96 3.02 -11.85 16.72
CA ILE A 96 1.56 -11.86 16.73
C ILE A 96 0.95 -11.51 18.09
N GLU A 97 1.54 -12.00 19.19
CA GLU A 97 1.06 -11.73 20.55
C GLU A 97 1.27 -10.27 20.97
N LYS A 98 2.37 -9.65 20.52
CA LYS A 98 2.58 -8.21 20.71
C LYS A 98 1.57 -7.40 19.92
N VAL A 99 1.28 -7.80 18.67
CA VAL A 99 0.30 -7.12 17.82
C VAL A 99 -1.10 -7.21 18.42
N LYS A 100 -1.54 -8.39 18.85
CA LYS A 100 -2.83 -8.58 19.55
C LYS A 100 -2.98 -7.62 20.74
N LYS A 101 -1.96 -7.54 21.60
CA LYS A 101 -1.95 -6.63 22.77
C LYS A 101 -2.06 -5.15 22.40
N ILE A 102 -1.57 -4.74 21.22
CA ILE A 102 -1.72 -3.36 20.74
C ILE A 102 -3.18 -3.09 20.42
N PHE A 103 -3.84 -3.98 19.66
CA PHE A 103 -5.24 -3.85 19.31
C PHE A 103 -6.17 -3.86 20.54
N GLU A 104 -5.86 -4.68 21.55
CA GLU A 104 -6.61 -4.71 22.81
C GLU A 104 -6.45 -3.42 23.65
N LYS A 105 -5.27 -2.79 23.63
CA LYS A 105 -4.94 -1.64 24.50
C LYS A 105 -5.12 -0.27 23.84
N LYS A 106 -5.01 -0.19 22.52
CA LYS A 106 -5.00 1.06 21.75
C LYS A 106 -5.79 0.86 20.46
N LEU A 107 -7.09 1.20 20.54
CA LEU A 107 -7.93 1.61 19.42
C LEU A 107 -8.30 0.49 18.42
N LEU A 108 -9.53 0.01 18.56
CA LEU A 108 -10.55 0.33 17.57
C LEU A 108 -11.34 1.51 18.16
N THR A 109 -11.08 2.74 17.70
CA THR A 109 -11.79 3.95 18.17
C THR A 109 -13.27 3.95 17.78
N GLU A 110 -13.70 2.99 16.98
CA GLU A 110 -15.10 2.72 16.70
C GLU A 110 -15.43 1.35 17.26
N LYS A 111 -16.11 1.35 18.42
CA LYS A 111 -16.97 0.22 18.77
C LYS A 111 -18.09 0.23 17.74
N LEU A 112 -18.10 -0.76 16.84
CA LEU A 112 -19.30 -1.11 16.08
C LEU A 112 -20.43 -1.49 17.06
#